data_AF-A0A833ARN9-F1
#
_entry.id   AF-A0A833ARN9-F1
#
_cell.length_a   1.000
_cell.length_b   1.000
_cell.length_c   1.000
_cell.angle_alpha   90.00
_cell.angle_beta   90.00
_cell.angle_gamma   90.00
#
_symmetry.space_group_name_H-M   'P 1'
#
loop_
_entity.id
_entity.type
_entity.pdbx_description
1 polymer ?
#
loop_
_entity_poly.entity_id
_entity_poly.type
_entity_poly.pdbx_seq_one_letter_code
_entity_poly.pdbx_strand_id
1 'polypeptide(L)' 'MKRLIYIGAIFNWMDIELVAKLCTKYEVSMAGEKRIDLPERVKYLGKLPFTEVAPAIATNAVGIIPFLRNELTV' A
#
# COMPACT_ATOMS: atom_id res chain seq x y z
N MET A 1 -8.60 8.89 12.94
CA MET A 1 -8.74 7.83 11.92
C MET A 1 -7.46 6.98 11.94
N LYS A 2 -7.54 5.64 11.81
CA LYS A 2 -6.32 4.80 11.79
C LYS A 2 -5.69 4.87 10.38
N ARG A 3 -4.37 4.89 10.30
CA ARG A 3 -3.59 5.03 9.05
C ARG A 3 -2.92 3.72 8.67
N LEU A 4 -3.07 3.32 7.41
CA LEU A 4 -2.48 2.13 6.82
C LEU A 4 -1.45 2.54 5.77
N ILE A 5 -0.34 1.80 5.70
CA ILE A 5 0.66 2.00 4.65
C ILE A 5 1.01 0.69 3.94
N TYR A 6 1.16 0.78 2.63
CA TYR A 6 1.83 -0.24 1.81
C TYR A 6 3.13 0.35 1.25
N ILE A 7 4.22 -0.41 1.30
CA ILE A 7 5.50 -0.04 0.69
C ILE A 7 5.98 -1.20 -0.18
N GLY A 8 6.08 -0.97 -1.49
CA GLY A 8 6.55 -1.96 -2.45
C GLY A 8 6.05 -1.71 -3.86
N ALA A 9 6.27 -2.65 -4.77
CA ALA A 9 5.81 -2.52 -6.14
C ALA A 9 4.27 -2.63 -6.22
N ILE A 10 3.61 -1.70 -6.91
CA ILE A 10 2.16 -1.67 -7.05
C ILE A 10 1.81 -2.20 -8.44
N PHE A 11 1.43 -3.48 -8.49
CA PHE A 11 1.30 -4.26 -9.72
C PHE A 11 0.04 -5.14 -9.70
N ASN A 12 -0.19 -5.83 -10.83
CA ASN A 12 -1.37 -6.68 -11.07
C ASN A 12 -1.57 -7.85 -10.10
N TRP A 13 -0.58 -8.21 -9.28
CA TRP A 13 -0.71 -9.21 -8.23
C TRP A 13 -1.35 -8.66 -6.94
N MET A 14 -1.63 -7.35 -6.90
CA MET A 14 -2.20 -6.68 -5.75
C MET A 14 -3.73 -6.76 -5.73
N ASP A 15 -4.29 -7.02 -4.56
CA ASP A 15 -5.73 -7.01 -4.32
C ASP A 15 -6.24 -5.57 -4.15
N ILE A 16 -6.52 -4.92 -5.28
CA ILE A 16 -7.01 -3.54 -5.32
C ILE A 16 -8.44 -3.42 -4.76
N GLU A 17 -9.26 -4.47 -4.85
CA GLU A 17 -10.59 -4.46 -4.25
C GLU A 17 -10.51 -4.41 -2.73
N LEU A 18 -9.59 -5.18 -2.13
CA LEU A 18 -9.30 -5.10 -0.70
C LEU A 18 -8.83 -3.69 -0.32
N VAL A 19 -7.91 -3.10 -1.09
CA VAL A 19 -7.43 -1.73 -0.84
C VAL A 19 -8.60 -0.73 -0.90
N ALA A 20 -9.47 -0.81 -1.91
CA ALA A 20 -10.65 0.05 -2.04
C ALA A 20 -11.62 -0.11 -0.85
N LYS A 21 -11.85 -1.35 -0.40
CA LYS A 21 -12.66 -1.64 0.80
C LYS A 21 -12.03 -1.02 2.05
N LEU A 22 -10.71 -1.11 2.22
CA LEU A 22 -10.00 -0.51 3.36
C LEU A 22 -10.10 1.03 3.36
N CYS A 23 -10.06 1.68 2.20
CA CYS A 23 -10.25 3.13 2.06
C CYS A 23 -11.61 3.64 2.57
N THR A 24 -12.60 2.78 2.81
CA THR A 24 -13.88 3.17 3.42
C THR A 24 -13.80 3.42 4.92
N LYS A 25 -12.75 2.91 5.58
CA LYS A 25 -12.58 2.94 7.05
C LYS A 25 -11.23 3.53 7.50
N TYR A 26 -10.24 3.56 6.62
CA TYR A 26 -8.87 3.91 6.93
C TYR A 26 -8.31 4.93 5.93
N GLU A 27 -7.37 5.74 6.39
CA GLU A 27 -6.49 6.48 5.49
C GLU A 27 -5.43 5.50 4.96
N VAL A 28 -5.45 5.22 3.66
CA VAL A 28 -4.51 4.30 3.03
C VAL A 28 -3.49 5.09 2.22
N SER A 29 -2.22 4.94 2.57
CA SER A 29 -1.10 5.47 1.80
C SER A 29 -0.35 4.33 1.10
N MET A 30 0.11 4.56 -0.12
CA MET A 30 0.86 3.58 -0.88
C MET A 30 2.11 4.20 -1.48
N ALA A 31 3.25 3.58 -1.20
CA ALA A 31 4.56 3.99 -1.67
C ALA A 31 5.20 2.90 -2.52
N GLY A 32 5.85 3.31 -3.61
CA GLY A 32 6.61 2.46 -4.51
C GLY A 32 6.27 2.68 -5.97
N GLU A 33 6.67 1.73 -6.82
CA GLU A 33 6.47 1.83 -8.27
C GLU A 33 5.04 1.50 -8.68
N LYS A 34 4.31 2.50 -9.21
CA LYS A 34 2.93 2.31 -9.71
C LYS A 34 2.90 1.84 -11.16
N ARG A 35 2.27 0.68 -11.39
CA ARG A 35 2.08 0.07 -12.73
C ARG A 35 0.62 -0.31 -13.01
N ILE A 36 -0.28 -0.06 -12.06
CA ILE A 36 -1.72 -0.21 -12.18
C ILE A 36 -2.43 0.99 -11.56
N ASP A 37 -3.71 1.16 -11.86
CA ASP A 37 -4.52 2.21 -11.25
C ASP A 37 -4.82 1.91 -9.79
N LEU A 38 -4.91 2.99 -9.00
CA LEU A 38 -5.21 2.95 -7.58
C LEU A 38 -6.62 3.49 -7.35
N PRO A 39 -7.33 3.01 -6.31
CA PRO A 39 -8.58 3.62 -5.89
C PRO A 39 -8.38 5.12 -5.62
N GLU A 40 -9.33 5.97 -6.01
CA GLU A 40 -9.20 7.44 -5.91
C GLU A 40 -8.86 7.94 -4.50
N ARG A 41 -9.29 7.20 -3.47
CA ARG A 41 -9.08 7.55 -2.05
C ARG A 41 -7.71 7.14 -1.50
N VAL A 42 -6.87 6.46 -2.30
CA VAL A 42 -5.51 6.13 -1.89
C VAL A 42 -4.61 7.34 -2.03
N LYS A 43 -3.87 7.64 -0.97
CA LYS A 43 -2.77 8.61 -1.02
C LYS A 43 -1.53 7.95 -1.64
N TYR A 44 -1.29 8.19 -2.91
CA TYR A 44 -0.07 7.72 -3.57
C TYR A 44 1.13 8.61 -3.21
N LEU A 45 2.17 8.00 -2.64
CA LEU A 45 3.36 8.69 -2.15
C LEU A 45 4.54 8.64 -3.14
N GLY A 46 4.43 7.89 -4.23
CA GLY A 46 5.54 7.66 -5.15
C GLY A 46 6.61 6.71 -4.58
N LYS A 47 7.76 6.62 -5.26
CA LYS A 47 8.93 5.88 -4.75
C LYS A 47 9.55 6.64 -3.59
N LEU A 48 9.71 5.98 -2.45
CA LEU A 48 10.39 6.55 -1.29
C LEU A 48 11.89 6.21 -1.31
N PRO A 49 12.77 7.16 -0.93
CA PRO A 49 14.15 6.84 -0.59
C PRO A 49 14.21 5.81 0.55
N PHE A 50 15.25 4.98 0.58
CA PHE A 50 15.41 3.95 1.63
C PHE A 50 15.38 4.55 3.05
N THR A 51 15.98 5.74 3.23
CA THR A 51 16.00 6.47 4.50
C THR A 51 14.62 6.89 5.00
N GLU A 52 13.64 7.03 4.08
CA GLU A 52 12.27 7.45 4.39
C GLU A 52 11.32 6.28 4.65
N VAL A 53 11.72 5.04 4.36
CA VAL A 53 10.87 3.85 4.53
C VAL A 53 10.53 3.61 6.00
N ALA A 54 11.53 3.59 6.89
CA ALA A 54 11.30 3.36 8.31
C ALA A 54 10.47 4.48 8.97
N PRO A 55 10.75 5.78 8.73
CA PRO A 55 9.87 6.87 9.18
C PRO A 55 8.43 6.76 8.65
N ALA A 56 8.26 6.39 7.39
CA ALA A 56 6.94 6.20 6.80
C ALA A 56 6.17 5.06 7.49
N ILE A 57 6.83 3.94 7.83
CA ILE A 57 6.20 2.86 8.58
C ILE A 57 5.87 3.32 10.01
N ALA A 58 6.81 3.95 10.71
CA ALA A 58 6.66 4.36 12.11
C ALA A 58 5.51 5.35 12.36
N THR A 59 5.19 6.17 11.35
CA THR A 59 4.08 7.14 11.44
C THR A 59 2.71 6.51 11.13
N ASN A 60 2.66 5.29 10.60
CA ASN A 60 1.42 4.59 10.30
C ASN A 60 1.09 3.57 11.39
N ALA A 61 -0.20 3.28 11.57
CA ALA A 61 -0.63 2.37 12.64
C ALA A 61 -0.37 0.90 12.28
N VAL A 62 -0.46 0.56 10.99
CA VAL A 62 -0.32 -0.81 10.48
C VAL A 62 0.24 -0.78 9.05
N GLY A 63 1.16 -1.69 8.74
CA GLY A 63 1.56 -2.00 7.37
C GLY A 63 0.67 -3.09 6.77
N ILE A 64 0.29 -2.96 5.49
CA ILE A 64 -0.51 -3.99 4.78
C ILE A 64 0.31 -4.65 3.68
N ILE A 65 0.00 -5.91 3.37
CA ILE A 65 0.56 -6.66 2.25
C ILE A 65 -0.63 -7.29 1.49
N PRO A 66 -1.25 -6.56 0.55
CA PRO A 66 -2.50 -6.98 -0.08
C PRO A 66 -2.22 -7.79 -1.35
N PHE A 67 -1.68 -9.00 -1.22
CA PHE A 67 -1.47 -9.89 -2.36
C PHE A 67 -2.75 -10.66 -2.71
N LEU A 68 -3.06 -10.80 -4.00
CA LEU A 68 -4.17 -11.63 -4.49
C LEU A 68 -3.95 -13.12 -4.21
N ARG A 69 -2.69 -13.55 -4.14
CA ARG A 69 -2.28 -14.92 -3.87
C ARG A 69 -1.16 -14.91 -2.84
N ASN A 70 -1.26 -15.79 -1.86
CA ASN A 70 -0.25 -15.97 -0.81
C ASN A 70 0.70 -17.13 -1.14
N GLU A 71 0.66 -17.63 -2.38
CA GLU A 71 1.58 -18.65 -2.85
C GLU A 71 2.94 -17.98 -3.08
N LEU A 72 3.94 -18.35 -2.27
CA LEU A 72 5.33 -18.02 -2.56
C LEU A 72 5.67 -18.64 -3.90
N THR A 73 6.07 -17.83 -4.89
CA THR A 73 6.67 -18.34 -6.12
C THR A 73 7.86 -19.22 -5.74
N VAL A 74 7.77 -20.51 -6.07
CA VAL A 74 8.83 -21.50 -5.85
C VAL A 74 10.04 -21.18 -6.72
#